data_AF-A0A455SX74-F1
#
_entry.id   AF-A0A455SX74-F1
#
_cell.length_a   1.000
_cell.length_b   1.000
_cell.length_c   1.000
_cell.angle_alpha   90.00
_cell.angle_beta   90.00
_cell.angle_gamma   90.00
#
_symmetry.space_group_name_H-M   'P 1'
#
loop_
_entity.id
_entity.type
_entity.pdbx_description
1 polymer ?
#
loop_
_entity_poly.entity_id
_entity_poly.type
_entity_poly.pdbx_seq_one_letter_code
_entity_poly.pdbx_strand_id
1 'polypeptide(L)'
;MNTLNNLNTVITQLQQNAARIGITIAGLLVAVYAVKIMLDQDTSPAARAERWSHLKRVFLCAAIIAATGAFVQLALSLGQML
;
A
#
# COMPACT_ATOMS: atom_id res chain seq x y z
N MET A 1 33.47 2.49 -12.57
CA MET A 1 32.20 2.17 -13.29
C MET A 1 31.46 0.99 -12.66
N ASN A 2 32.12 -0.13 -12.31
CA ASN A 2 31.45 -1.28 -11.68
C ASN A 2 30.73 -0.97 -10.35
N THR A 3 31.31 -0.12 -9.49
CA THR A 3 30.71 0.20 -8.18
C THR A 3 29.41 1.01 -8.32
N LEU A 4 29.34 1.93 -9.28
CA LEU A 4 28.15 2.74 -9.56
C LEU A 4 27.03 1.90 -10.16
N ASN A 5 27.35 0.96 -11.06
CA ASN A 5 26.37 0.04 -11.61
C ASN A 5 25.81 -0.89 -10.52
N ASN A 6 26.66 -1.45 -9.67
CA ASN A 6 26.21 -2.31 -8.57
C ASN A 6 25.33 -1.55 -7.56
N LEU A 7 25.67 -0.30 -7.23
CA LEU A 7 24.84 0.56 -6.39
C LEU A 7 23.47 0.81 -7.02
N ASN A 8 23.44 1.08 -8.33
CA ASN A 8 22.19 1.31 -9.04
C ASN A 8 21.29 0.06 -9.02
N THR A 9 21.87 -1.13 -9.21
CA THR A 9 21.16 -2.42 -9.11
C THR A 9 20.59 -2.67 -7.71
N VAL A 10 21.36 -2.39 -6.66
CA VAL A 10 20.92 -2.55 -5.27
C VAL A 10 19.76 -1.61 -4.95
N ILE A 11 19.84 -0.34 -5.40
CA ILE A 11 18.76 0.64 -5.22
C ILE A 11 17.49 0.19 -5.96
N THR A 12 17.61 -0.32 -7.19
CA THR A 12 16.44 -0.80 -7.95
C THR A 12 15.77 -2.00 -7.25
N GLN A 13 16.56 -2.93 -6.74
CA GLN A 13 16.05 -4.08 -5.99
C GLN A 13 15.38 -3.65 -4.68
N LEU A 14 15.98 -2.69 -3.95
CA LEU A 14 15.39 -2.11 -2.74
C LEU A 14 14.06 -1.41 -3.04
N GLN A 15 13.97 -0.64 -4.12
CA GLN A 15 12.72 0.04 -4.51
C GLN A 15 11.61 -0.95 -4.89
N GLN A 16 11.91 -2.01 -5.65
CA GLN A 16 10.93 -3.04 -5.98
C GLN A 16 10.44 -3.79 -4.74
N ASN A 17 11.35 -4.15 -3.83
CA ASN A 17 10.98 -4.84 -2.59
C ASN A 17 10.17 -3.92 -1.66
N ALA A 18 10.55 -2.65 -1.54
CA ALA A 18 9.79 -1.66 -0.77
C ALA A 18 8.38 -1.44 -1.34
N ALA A 19 8.23 -1.35 -2.66
CA ALA A 19 6.93 -1.22 -3.31
C ALA A 19 6.04 -2.45 -3.06
N ARG A 20 6.60 -3.66 -3.19
CA ARG A 20 5.89 -4.90 -2.85
C ARG A 20 5.45 -4.91 -1.39
N ILE A 21 6.38 -4.67 -0.46
CA ILE A 21 6.08 -4.65 0.99
C ILE A 21 4.98 -3.63 1.31
N GLY A 22 5.04 -2.43 0.73
CA GLY A 22 4.03 -1.40 0.91
C GLY A 22 2.64 -1.85 0.46
N ILE A 23 2.53 -2.44 -0.75
CA ILE A 23 1.26 -2.98 -1.27
C ILE A 23 0.73 -4.10 -0.35
N THR A 24 1.59 -5.01 0.12
CA THR A 24 1.17 -6.09 1.02
C THR A 24 0.64 -5.55 2.35
N ILE A 25 1.30 -4.54 2.92
CA ILE A 25 0.84 -3.86 4.16
C ILE A 25 -0.51 -3.18 3.93
N ALA A 26 -0.70 -2.50 2.79
CA ALA A 26 -1.99 -1.89 2.45
C ALA A 26 -3.12 -2.93 2.38
N GLY A 27 -2.87 -4.08 1.74
CA GLY A 27 -3.83 -5.19 1.70
C GLY A 27 -4.15 -5.74 3.11
N LEU A 28 -3.12 -5.93 3.95
CA LEU A 28 -3.30 -6.37 5.33
C LEU A 28 -4.12 -5.37 6.16
N LEU A 29 -3.88 -4.06 6.01
CA LEU A 29 -4.65 -3.02 6.71
C LEU A 29 -6.14 -3.08 6.37
N VAL A 30 -6.48 -3.28 5.10
CA VAL A 30 -7.87 -3.43 4.66
C VAL A 30 -8.49 -4.70 5.23
N ALA A 31 -7.77 -5.83 5.19
CA ALA A 31 -8.25 -7.10 5.71
C ALA A 31 -8.49 -7.05 7.24
N VAL A 32 -7.54 -6.52 8.01
CA VAL A 32 -7.66 -6.35 9.46
C VAL A 32 -8.84 -5.45 9.80
N TYR A 33 -9.04 -4.37 9.04
CA TYR A 33 -10.16 -3.45 9.29
C TYR A 33 -11.52 -4.08 8.93
N ALA A 34 -11.59 -4.89 7.88
CA ALA A 34 -12.79 -5.64 7.52
C ALA A 34 -13.16 -6.67 8.61
N VAL A 35 -12.18 -7.41 9.13
CA VAL A 35 -12.39 -8.35 10.24
C VAL A 35 -12.83 -7.61 11.51
N LYS A 36 -12.24 -6.44 11.80
CA LYS A 36 -12.66 -5.60 12.93
C LYS A 36 -14.14 -5.25 12.84
N ILE A 37 -14.63 -4.82 11.67
CA ILE A 37 -16.05 -4.49 11.49
C ILE A 37 -16.96 -5.71 11.64
N MET A 38 -16.54 -6.89 11.17
CA MET A 38 -17.31 -8.13 11.34
C MET A 38 -17.44 -8.56 12.80
N LEU A 39 -16.41 -8.31 13.62
CA LEU A 39 -16.41 -8.64 15.05
C LEU A 39 -17.10 -7.59 15.93
N ASP A 40 -17.36 -6.40 15.38
CA ASP A 40 -17.92 -5.28 16.12
C ASP A 40 -19.45 -5.38 16.16
N GLN A 41 -19.99 -5.70 17.33
CA GLN A 41 -21.41 -6.03 17.54
C GLN A 41 -22.29 -4.81 17.83
N ASP A 42 -21.71 -3.61 17.90
CA ASP A 42 -22.46 -2.40 18.21
C ASP A 42 -23.32 -1.98 17.01
N THR A 43 -24.65 -2.04 17.13
CA THR A 43 -25.58 -1.70 16.03
C THR A 43 -26.13 -0.29 16.11
N SER A 44 -25.61 0.54 17.03
CA SER A 44 -26.08 1.91 17.20
C SER A 44 -25.85 2.76 15.92
N PRO A 45 -26.74 3.74 15.62
CA PRO A 45 -26.58 4.62 14.46
C PRO A 45 -25.27 5.40 14.48
N ALA A 46 -24.78 5.76 15.68
CA ALA A 46 -23.51 6.45 15.89
C ALA A 46 -22.31 5.55 15.52
N ALA A 47 -22.28 4.30 16.01
CA ALA A 47 -21.24 3.34 15.66
C ALA A 47 -21.19 3.04 14.15
N ARG A 48 -22.35 3.02 13.48
CA ARG A 48 -22.43 2.83 12.02
C ARG A 48 -21.79 3.98 11.24
N ALA A 49 -22.05 5.23 11.64
CA ALA A 49 -21.46 6.41 11.01
C ALA A 49 -19.93 6.47 11.22
N GLU A 50 -19.48 6.10 12.42
CA GLU A 50 -18.07 6.09 12.78
C GLU A 50 -17.28 5.00 12.03
N ARG A 51 -17.83 3.77 11.94
CA ARG A 51 -17.27 2.68 11.11
C ARG A 51 -17.10 3.11 9.65
N TRP A 52 -18.05 3.83 9.08
CA TRP A 52 -17.97 4.28 7.69
C TRP A 52 -16.91 5.37 7.49
N SER A 53 -16.75 6.28 8.45
CA SER A 53 -15.69 7.29 8.45
C SER A 53 -14.30 6.66 8.49
N HIS A 54 -14.09 5.70 9.38
CA HIS A 54 -12.82 5.01 9.48
C HIS A 54 -12.53 4.08 8.29
N LEU A 55 -13.56 3.41 7.75
CA LEU A 55 -13.39 2.57 6.56
C LEU A 55 -12.96 3.41 5.37
N LYS A 56 -13.55 4.60 5.17
CA LYS A 56 -13.09 5.56 4.15
C LYS A 56 -11.63 5.95 4.36
N ARG A 57 -11.19 6.22 5.58
CA ARG A 57 -9.78 6.55 5.87
C ARG A 57 -8.83 5.40 5.54
N VAL A 58 -9.16 4.18 5.95
CA VAL A 58 -8.35 2.98 5.66
C VAL A 58 -8.28 2.72 4.17
N PHE A 59 -9.41 2.83 3.47
CA PHE A 59 -9.48 2.65 2.02
C PHE A 59 -8.67 3.72 1.28
N LEU A 60 -8.72 4.98 1.74
CA LEU A 60 -7.97 6.08 1.14
C LEU A 60 -6.46 5.90 1.35
N CYS A 61 -6.03 5.49 2.55
CA CYS A 61 -4.63 5.14 2.80
C CYS A 61 -4.16 3.96 1.92
N ALA A 62 -4.97 2.89 1.84
CA ALA A 62 -4.65 1.74 1.02
C ALA A 62 -4.57 2.10 -0.47
N ALA A 63 -5.49 2.94 -0.96
CA ALA A 63 -5.50 3.43 -2.32
C ALA A 63 -4.26 4.28 -2.65
N ILE A 64 -3.85 5.18 -1.76
CA ILE A 64 -2.63 5.99 -1.94
C ILE A 64 -1.39 5.10 -2.00
N ILE A 65 -1.27 4.11 -1.11
CA ILE A 65 -0.14 3.18 -1.10
C ILE A 65 -0.13 2.33 -2.37
N ALA A 66 -1.29 1.80 -2.79
CA ALA A 66 -1.41 1.01 -4.02
C ALA A 66 -1.10 1.84 -5.27
N ALA A 67 -1.61 3.07 -5.37
CA ALA A 67 -1.34 3.99 -6.47
C ALA A 67 0.15 4.36 -6.54
N THR A 68 0.77 4.59 -5.38
CA THR A 68 2.21 4.87 -5.29
C THR A 68 3.04 3.65 -5.70
N GLY A 69 2.66 2.45 -5.25
CA GLY A 69 3.31 1.20 -5.67
C GLY A 69 3.21 0.95 -7.18
N ALA A 70 2.03 1.13 -7.77
CA ALA A 70 1.82 1.01 -9.22
C ALA A 70 2.60 2.06 -10.01
N PHE A 71 2.64 3.31 -9.53
CA PHE A 71 3.40 4.38 -10.16
C PHE A 71 4.90 4.11 -10.13
N VAL A 72 5.45 3.70 -8.99
CA VAL A 72 6.88 3.33 -8.86
C VAL A 72 7.21 2.17 -9.80
N GLN A 73 6.34 1.18 -9.90
CA GLN A 73 6.56 0.03 -10.78
C GLN A 73 6.53 0.43 -12.27
N LEU A 74 5.65 1.36 -12.65
CA LEU A 74 5.58 1.92 -14.00
C LEU A 74 6.82 2.78 -14.31
N ALA A 75 7.24 3.63 -13.37
CA ALA A 75 8.46 4.43 -13.50
C ALA A 75 9.73 3.57 -13.63
N LEU A 76 9.80 2.46 -12.89
CA LEU A 76 10.89 1.49 -13.01
C LEU A 76 10.87 0.78 -14.38
N SER A 77 9.70 0.41 -14.91
CA SER A 77 9.62 -0.18 -16.25
C SER A 77 10.06 0.78 -17.35
N LEU A 78 9.73 2.06 -17.23
CA LEU A 78 10.16 3.10 -18.17
C LEU A 78 11.66 3.38 -18.06
N GLY A 79 12.20 3.42 -16.84
CA GLY A 79 13.64 3.59 -16.60
C GLY A 79 14.50 2.40 -17.01
N GLN A 80 13.93 1.19 -17.16
CA GLN A 80 14.62 0.03 -17.71
C GLN A 80 14.55 -0.05 -19.25
N MET A 81 13.66 0.73 -19.89
CA MET A 81 13.54 0.79 -21.34
C MET A 81 14.43 1.87 -21.99
N LEU A 82 14.97 2.81 -21.21
CA LEU A 82 16.00 3.79 -21.60
C LEU A 82 17.39 3.26 -21.29
#